data_AF-A0A1E7GJM6-F1
#
_entry.id   AF-A0A1E7GJM6-F1
#
_cell.length_a   1.000
_cell.length_b   1.000
_cell.length_c   1.000
_cell.angle_alpha   90.00
_cell.angle_beta   90.00
_cell.angle_gamma   90.00
#
_symmetry.space_group_name_H-M   'P 1'
#
loop_
_entity.id
_entity.type
_entity.pdbx_description
1 polymer ?
#
loop_
_entity_poly.entity_id
_entity_poly.type
_entity_poly.pdbx_seq_one_letter_code
_entity_poly.pdbx_strand_id
1 'polypeptide(L)' 'MKEMGIPLEDYWWYLDSRRFGGVPYSGFGLGFERLLMFLTGISNIRDVIPFPRTPKNIEF' A
#
# COMPACT_ATOMS: atom_id res chain seq x y z
N MET A 1 -9.70 2.80 -15.15
CA MET A 1 -8.35 3.12 -15.70
C MET A 1 -8.44 4.20 -16.77
N LYS A 2 -9.20 4.01 -17.86
CA LYS A 2 -9.40 5.04 -18.90
C LYS A 2 -9.93 6.38 -18.38
N GLU A 3 -10.97 6.35 -17.54
CA GLU A 3 -11.55 7.57 -16.94
C GLU A 3 -10.62 8.27 -15.94
N MET A 4 -9.70 7.53 -15.32
CA MET A 4 -8.72 8.06 -14.37
C MET A 4 -7.41 8.49 -15.05
N GLY A 5 -7.33 8.43 -16.40
CA GLY A 5 -6.13 8.78 -17.16
C GLY A 5 -4.95 7.84 -16.94
N ILE A 6 -5.19 6.60 -16.50
CA ILE A 6 -4.13 5.63 -16.21
C ILE A 6 -3.78 4.87 -17.51
N PRO A 7 -2.49 4.88 -17.96
CA PRO A 7 -2.04 4.11 -19.12
C PRO A 7 -2.32 2.62 -18.93
N LEU A 8 -2.90 1.94 -19.92
CA LEU A 8 -3.31 0.54 -19.79
C LEU A 8 -2.13 -0.41 -20.03
N GLU A 9 -1.22 0.00 -20.91
CA GLU A 9 0.02 -0.67 -21.24
C GLU A 9 0.86 -1.00 -20.01
N ASP A 10 0.97 -0.13 -19.01
CA ASP A 10 1.77 -0.40 -17.79
C ASP A 10 1.19 -1.52 -16.90
N TYR A 11 -0.10 -1.80 -17.06
CA TYR A 11 -0.85 -2.76 -16.25
C TYR A 11 -1.27 -4.01 -17.03
N TRP A 12 -0.75 -4.20 -18.26
CA TRP A 12 -1.16 -5.29 -19.15
C TRP A 12 -1.11 -6.65 -18.45
N TRP A 13 -0.04 -6.92 -17.70
CA TRP A 13 0.21 -8.17 -16.98
C TRP A 13 -0.82 -8.40 -15.87
N TYR A 14 -1.24 -7.33 -15.19
CA TYR A 14 -2.23 -7.39 -14.11
C TYR A 14 -3.62 -7.64 -14.68
N LEU A 15 -3.97 -6.99 -15.79
CA LEU A 15 -5.26 -7.14 -16.44
C LEU A 15 -5.40 -8.51 -17.12
N ASP A 16 -4.32 -9.06 -17.67
CA ASP A 16 -4.33 -10.38 -18.31
C ASP A 16 -4.68 -11.50 -17.32
N SER A 17 -4.31 -11.33 -16.04
CA SER A 17 -4.73 -12.26 -14.97
C SER A 17 -6.25 -12.42 -14.85
N ARG A 18 -7.03 -11.45 -15.34
CA ARG A 18 -8.51 -11.44 -15.30
C ARG A 18 -9.15 -11.82 -16.62
N ARG A 19 -8.36 -12.12 -17.65
CA ARG A 19 -8.83 -12.45 -19.00
C ARG A 19 -9.76 -13.67 -19.03
N PHE A 20 -9.50 -14.66 -18.18
CA PHE A 20 -10.25 -15.92 -18.14
C PHE A 20 -11.28 -15.98 -17.00
N GLY A 21 -11.71 -14.81 -16.52
CA GLY A 21 -12.68 -14.68 -15.45
C GLY A 21 -12.04 -14.61 -14.06
N GLY A 22 -12.84 -14.17 -13.10
CA GLY A 22 -12.49 -14.09 -11.69
C GLY A 22 -13.77 -14.06 -10.85
N VAL A 23 -13.66 -14.47 -9.59
CA VAL A 23 -14.79 -14.37 -8.66
C VAL A 23 -14.99 -12.92 -8.21
N PRO A 24 -16.20 -12.49 -7.83
CA PRO A 24 -16.37 -11.23 -7.11
C PRO A 24 -15.63 -11.31 -5.76
N TYR A 25 -14.65 -10.43 -5.54
CA TYR A 25 -13.92 -10.34 -4.28
C TYR A 25 -13.80 -8.87 -3.84
N SER A 26 -13.55 -8.68 -2.56
CA SER A 26 -13.22 -7.39 -1.97
C SER A 26 -12.16 -7.58 -0.89
N GLY A 27 -11.54 -6.49 -0.44
CA GLY A 27 -10.54 -6.51 0.61
C GLY A 27 -10.25 -5.10 1.10
N PHE A 28 -9.54 -4.99 2.22
CA PHE A 28 -9.09 -3.72 2.77
C PHE A 28 -7.60 -3.82 3.13
N GLY A 29 -6.93 -2.67 3.19
CA GLY A 29 -5.56 -2.56 3.67
C GLY A 29 -5.54 -1.91 5.04
N LEU A 30 -4.69 -2.42 5.95
CA LEU A 30 -4.46 -1.84 7.25
C LEU A 30 -2.95 -1.73 7.48
N GLY A 31 -2.47 -0.51 7.74
CA GLY A 31 -1.07 -0.29 8.09
C GLY A 31 -0.82 -0.75 9.52
N PHE A 32 0.06 -1.73 9.71
CA PHE A 32 0.34 -2.32 11.02
C PHE A 32 0.84 -1.29 12.03
N GLU A 33 1.76 -0.43 11.63
CA GLU A 33 2.31 0.64 12.45
C GLU A 33 1.24 1.66 12.83
N ARG A 34 0.32 1.96 11.91
CA ARG A 34 -0.81 2.87 12.17
C ARG A 34 -1.83 2.26 13.12
N LEU A 35 -2.05 0.95 13.05
CA LEU A 35 -2.84 0.23 14.04
C LEU A 35 -2.19 0.33 15.42
N LEU A 36 -0.87 0.14 15.52
CA LEU A 36 -0.14 0.30 16.78
C LEU A 36 -0.24 1.73 17.33
N MET A 37 -0.09 2.76 16.49
CA MET A 37 -0.32 4.15 16.91
C MET A 37 -1.73 4.35 17.49
N PHE A 38 -2.75 3.81 16.82
CA PHE A 38 -4.13 3.90 17.29
C PHE A 38 -4.33 3.21 18.64
N LEU A 39 -3.75 2.01 18.83
CA LEU A 39 -3.87 1.25 20.07
C LEU A 39 -3.07 1.85 21.23
N THR A 40 -1.90 2.43 20.96
CA THR A 40 -0.98 2.95 21.97
C THR A 40 -1.16 4.44 22.27
N GLY A 41 -1.86 5.17 21.40
CA GLY A 41 -2.00 6.63 21.50
C GLY A 41 -0.75 7.42 21.08
N ILE A 42 0.27 6.75 20.55
CA ILE A 42 1.51 7.40 20.08
C ILE A 42 1.21 8.22 18.82
N SER A 43 1.61 9.49 18.82
CA SER A 43 1.29 10.44 17.75
C SER A 43 2.23 10.37 16.54
N ASN A 44 3.44 9.83 16.70
CA ASN A 44 4.43 9.72 15.63
C ASN A 44 4.67 8.26 15.24
N ILE A 45 4.54 7.97 13.95
CA ILE A 45 4.74 6.63 13.39
C ILE A 45 6.17 6.10 13.59
N ARG A 46 7.16 6.98 13.75
CA ARG A 46 8.56 6.58 13.95
C ARG A 46 8.78 5.93 15.31
N ASP A 47 7.98 6.30 16.30
CA ASP A 47 8.14 5.83 17.68
C ASP A 47 7.55 4.43 17.89
N VAL A 48 6.78 3.93 16.91
CA VAL A 48 6.25 2.56 16.87
C VAL A 48 7.03 1.64 15.92
N ILE A 49 8.10 2.14 15.27
CA ILE A 49 8.93 1.37 14.33
C ILE A 49 10.37 1.26 14.87
N PRO A 50 10.90 0.05 15.08
CA PRO A 50 12.28 -0.13 15.57
C PRO A 50 13.36 0.49 14.67
N PHE A 51 13.18 0.42 13.34
CA PHE A 51 14.11 0.97 12.34
C PHE A 51 13.35 1.84 11.31
N PRO A 52 13.02 3.10 11.63
CA PRO A 52 12.15 3.91 10.79
C PRO A 52 12.81 4.29 9.46
N ARG A 53 12.13 4.03 8.34
CA ARG A 53 12.58 4.45 7.00
C ARG A 53 11.89 5.74 6.61
N THR A 54 12.67 6.80 6.38
CA THR A 54 12.16 8.09 5.92
C THR A 54 13.06 8.68 4.84
N PRO A 55 12.55 9.61 4.00
CA PRO A 55 13.38 10.29 3.03
C PRO A 55 14.59 10.94 3.72
N LYS A 56 15.79 10.77 3.14
CA LYS A 56 17.07 11.27 3.69
C LYS A 56 17.52 10.64 5.02
N ASN A 57 16.99 9.48 5.42
CA ASN A 57 17.39 8.75 6.64
C ASN A 57 18.29 7.55 6.34
N ILE A 58 19.05 7.60 5.24
CA ILE A 58 20.03 6.57 4.90
C ILE A 58 21.40 7.23 4.95
N GLU A 59 22.25 6.80 5.88
CA GLU A 59 23.65 7.19 5.92
C GLU A 59 24.43 6.20 5.06
N PHE A 60 24.75 6.61 3.84
CA PHE A 60 25.72 5.95 2.95
C PHE A 60 26.65 7.02 2.40
#